data_AF-A0A943BL71-F1
#
_entry.id   AF-A0A943BL71-F1
#
_cell.length_a   1.000
_cell.length_b   1.000
_cell.length_c   1.000
_cell.angle_alpha   90.00
_cell.angle_beta   90.00
_cell.angle_gamma   90.00
#
_symmetry.space_group_name_H-M   'P 1'
#
loop_
_entity.id
_entity.type
_entity.pdbx_description
1 polymer ?
#
loop_
_entity_poly.entity_id
_entity_poly.type
_entity_poly.pdbx_seq_one_letter_code
_entity_poly.pdbx_strand_id
1 'polypeptide(L)'
;MSAYMGRELVLFMNSLWYGAVLMMLYDGLRILRRVFSHSALLVGVEDLIFWIGSSFFLFTVFFQENSGILRIYLFVGVGVGALAWHFSLSRFFVEVLVKILRKIKEILGIPIRKAVILAKRLKFWISRCRISLYAKYCKDRGAEYGQKKKIRKRAEHKKKTAKRAE
;
A
#
# COMPACT_ATOMS: atom_id res chain seq x y z
N MET A 1 -28.46 -25.16 -42.74
CA MET A 1 -27.03 -24.77 -42.72
C MET A 1 -26.80 -23.32 -42.26
N SER A 2 -27.65 -22.33 -42.59
CA SER A 2 -27.41 -20.92 -42.18
C SER A 2 -27.46 -20.66 -40.66
N ALA A 3 -28.30 -21.38 -39.91
CA ALA A 3 -28.41 -21.22 -38.45
C ALA A 3 -27.20 -21.76 -37.64
N TYR A 4 -26.36 -22.60 -38.26
CA TYR A 4 -25.11 -23.08 -37.65
C TYR A 4 -23.99 -22.05 -37.84
N MET A 5 -23.85 -21.52 -39.07
CA MET A 5 -22.89 -20.46 -39.40
C MET A 5 -23.09 -19.21 -38.56
N GLY A 6 -24.34 -18.79 -38.34
CA GLY A 6 -24.65 -17.63 -37.51
C GLY A 6 -24.21 -17.79 -36.05
N ARG A 7 -24.35 -18.98 -35.48
CA ARG A 7 -23.91 -19.26 -34.10
C ARG A 7 -22.39 -19.19 -33.97
N GLU A 8 -21.66 -19.77 -34.90
CA GLU A 8 -20.18 -19.73 -34.88
C GLU A 8 -19.65 -18.29 -35.01
N LEU A 9 -20.31 -17.45 -35.80
CA LEU A 9 -19.98 -16.03 -35.94
C LEU A 9 -20.22 -15.24 -34.65
N VAL A 10 -21.32 -15.51 -33.95
CA VAL A 10 -21.61 -14.88 -32.64
C VAL A 10 -20.56 -15.28 -31.61
N LEU A 11 -20.16 -16.56 -31.56
CA LEU A 11 -19.08 -17.03 -30.69
C LEU A 11 -17.75 -16.33 -31.00
N PHE A 12 -17.45 -16.14 -32.28
CA PHE A 12 -16.25 -15.41 -32.69
C PHE A 12 -16.31 -13.94 -32.25
N MET A 13 -17.44 -13.25 -32.45
CA MET A 13 -17.63 -11.88 -31.96
C MET A 13 -17.53 -11.78 -30.44
N ASN A 14 -18.05 -12.75 -29.70
CA ASN A 14 -17.93 -12.79 -28.25
C ASN A 14 -16.45 -12.96 -27.83
N SER A 15 -15.68 -13.80 -28.52
CA SER A 15 -14.25 -13.96 -28.27
C SER A 15 -13.45 -12.67 -28.53
N LEU A 16 -13.81 -11.89 -29.56
CA LEU A 16 -13.24 -10.56 -29.81
C LEU A 16 -13.53 -9.61 -28.64
N TRP A 17 -14.78 -9.59 -28.16
CA TRP A 17 -15.20 -8.76 -27.03
C TRP A 17 -14.44 -9.11 -25.74
N TYR A 18 -14.33 -10.40 -25.42
CA TYR A 18 -13.58 -10.84 -24.25
C TYR A 18 -12.09 -10.47 -24.32
N GLY A 19 -11.46 -10.57 -25.50
CA GLY A 19 -10.10 -10.10 -25.70
C GLY A 19 -9.94 -8.59 -25.50
N ALA A 20 -10.90 -7.79 -25.97
CA ALA A 20 -10.92 -6.36 -25.75
C ALA A 20 -11.06 -6.00 -24.25
N VAL A 21 -11.96 -6.67 -23.53
CA VAL A 21 -12.15 -6.48 -22.08
C VAL A 21 -10.88 -6.87 -21.30
N LEU A 22 -10.23 -7.96 -21.68
CA LEU A 22 -8.97 -8.38 -21.04
C LEU A 22 -7.87 -7.33 -21.23
N MET A 23 -7.77 -6.76 -22.44
CA MET A 23 -6.82 -5.70 -22.75
C MET A 23 -7.12 -4.40 -22.01
N MET A 24 -8.40 -4.06 -21.86
CA MET A 24 -8.87 -2.93 -21.04
C MET A 24 -8.45 -3.07 -19.57
N LEU A 25 -8.64 -4.26 -19.00
CA LEU A 25 -8.22 -4.58 -17.63
C LEU A 25 -6.70 -4.46 -17.46
N TYR A 26 -5.93 -4.94 -18.44
CA TYR A 26 -4.48 -4.84 -18.44
C TYR A 26 -3.98 -3.39 -18.47
N ASP A 27 -4.53 -2.56 -19.37
CA ASP A 27 -4.20 -1.14 -19.44
C ASP A 27 -4.54 -0.44 -18.12
N GLY A 28 -5.65 -0.82 -17.49
CA GLY A 28 -6.05 -0.34 -16.17
C GLY A 28 -4.98 -0.57 -15.10
N LEU A 29 -4.48 -1.80 -15.02
CA LEU A 29 -3.41 -2.17 -14.09
C LEU A 29 -2.08 -1.51 -14.43
N ARG A 30 -1.73 -1.42 -15.72
CA ARG A 30 -0.50 -0.74 -16.18
C ARG A 30 -0.45 0.72 -15.75
N ILE A 31 -1.61 1.38 -15.77
CA ILE A 31 -1.73 2.79 -15.40
C ILE A 31 -1.80 2.96 -13.87
N LEU A 32 -2.46 2.04 -13.14
CA LEU A 32 -2.38 1.96 -11.67
C LEU A 32 -0.93 1.87 -11.18
N ARG A 33 -0.10 1.04 -11.83
CA ARG A 33 1.35 0.92 -11.57
C ARG A 33 2.11 2.25 -11.72
N ARG A 34 1.71 3.15 -12.64
CA ARG A 34 2.37 4.46 -12.80
C ARG A 34 2.05 5.44 -11.68
N VAL A 35 0.95 5.22 -10.95
CA VAL A 35 0.40 6.23 -10.04
C VAL A 35 0.63 5.89 -8.59
N PHE A 36 0.45 4.64 -8.21
CA PHE A 36 0.94 4.22 -6.91
C PHE A 36 2.45 4.05 -7.02
N SER A 37 3.19 4.94 -6.34
CA SER A 37 4.63 4.78 -6.08
C SER A 37 4.82 3.53 -5.23
N HIS A 38 4.75 2.35 -5.84
CA HIS A 38 4.79 1.08 -5.15
C HIS A 38 6.23 0.61 -4.95
N SER A 39 6.54 0.18 -3.74
CA SER A 39 7.64 -0.75 -3.47
C SER A 39 7.49 -1.99 -4.37
N ALA A 40 8.60 -2.55 -4.87
CA ALA A 40 8.62 -3.63 -5.85
C ALA A 40 7.72 -4.85 -5.51
N LEU A 41 7.40 -5.05 -4.22
CA LEU A 41 6.52 -6.11 -3.74
C LEU A 41 5.06 -5.95 -4.19
N LEU A 42 4.51 -4.74 -4.15
CA LEU A 42 3.10 -4.50 -4.53
C LEU A 42 2.90 -4.68 -6.03
N VAL A 43 3.90 -4.32 -6.82
CA VAL A 43 3.94 -4.57 -8.27
C VAL A 43 3.85 -6.07 -8.57
N GLY A 44 4.59 -6.89 -7.83
CA GLY A 44 4.56 -8.34 -8.01
C GLY A 44 3.23 -8.98 -7.62
N VAL A 45 2.58 -8.50 -6.55
CA VAL A 45 1.26 -9.00 -6.11
C VAL A 45 0.18 -8.68 -7.14
N GLU A 46 0.18 -7.46 -7.68
CA GLU A 46 -0.77 -7.05 -8.72
C GLU A 46 -0.64 -7.90 -9.99
N ASP A 47 0.60 -8.16 -10.45
CA ASP A 47 0.85 -9.01 -11.62
C ASP A 47 0.37 -10.44 -11.38
N LEU A 48 0.61 -10.98 -10.19
CA LEU A 48 0.22 -12.34 -9.85
C LEU A 48 -1.31 -12.49 -9.82
N ILE A 49 -2.02 -11.50 -9.26
CA ILE A 49 -3.49 -11.45 -9.29
C ILE A 49 -4.00 -11.33 -10.73
N PHE A 50 -3.38 -10.50 -11.57
CA PHE A 50 -3.79 -10.35 -12.96
C PHE A 50 -3.56 -11.63 -13.77
N TRP A 51 -2.43 -12.29 -13.59
CA TRP A 51 -2.13 -13.54 -14.30
C TRP A 51 -3.12 -14.64 -13.91
N ILE A 52 -3.40 -14.79 -12.62
CA ILE A 52 -4.40 -15.76 -12.14
C ILE A 52 -5.80 -15.39 -12.65
N GLY A 53 -6.18 -14.12 -12.53
CA GLY A 53 -7.50 -13.63 -12.94
C GLY A 53 -7.73 -13.74 -14.45
N SER A 54 -6.76 -13.35 -15.27
CA SER A 54 -6.85 -13.45 -16.73
C SER A 54 -6.88 -14.90 -17.20
N SER A 55 -6.05 -15.76 -16.61
CA SER A 55 -6.07 -17.20 -16.90
C SER A 55 -7.42 -17.82 -16.52
N PHE A 56 -7.94 -17.51 -15.33
CA PHE A 56 -9.22 -18.02 -14.87
C PHE A 56 -10.37 -17.52 -15.75
N PHE A 57 -10.38 -16.23 -16.08
CA PHE A 57 -11.39 -15.63 -16.96
C PHE A 57 -11.41 -16.29 -18.34
N LEU A 58 -10.26 -16.40 -19.00
CA LEU A 58 -10.16 -17.07 -20.29
C LEU A 58 -10.62 -18.52 -20.19
N PHE A 59 -10.22 -19.23 -19.13
CA PHE A 59 -10.65 -20.60 -18.88
C PHE A 59 -12.17 -20.70 -18.73
N THR A 60 -12.80 -19.83 -17.93
CA THR A 60 -14.27 -19.81 -17.78
C THR A 60 -15.01 -19.55 -19.09
N VAL A 61 -14.51 -18.62 -19.91
CA VAL A 61 -15.08 -18.32 -21.23
C VAL A 61 -14.98 -19.53 -22.14
N PHE A 62 -13.83 -20.22 -22.16
CA PHE A 62 -13.69 -21.44 -22.97
C PHE A 62 -14.60 -22.58 -22.50
N PHE A 63 -14.80 -22.73 -21.18
CA PHE A 63 -15.70 -23.74 -20.64
C PHE A 63 -17.16 -23.49 -20.99
N GLN A 64 -17.61 -22.23 -20.94
CA GLN A 64 -19.00 -21.88 -21.25
C GLN A 64 -19.32 -22.02 -22.75
N GLU A 65 -18.43 -21.57 -23.62
CA GLU A 65 -18.74 -21.44 -25.05
C GLU A 65 -18.59 -22.75 -25.84
N ASN A 66 -17.77 -23.68 -25.38
CA ASN A 66 -17.44 -24.89 -26.16
C ASN A 66 -17.53 -26.21 -25.38
N SER A 67 -18.23 -26.22 -24.24
CA SER A 67 -18.38 -27.43 -23.41
C SER A 67 -17.03 -28.07 -23.05
N GLY A 68 -15.95 -27.27 -22.97
CA GLY A 68 -14.59 -27.71 -22.65
C GLY A 68 -13.67 -28.04 -23.84
N ILE A 69 -14.12 -27.92 -25.10
CA ILE A 69 -13.26 -28.15 -26.28
C ILE A 69 -12.51 -26.88 -26.65
N LEU A 70 -11.19 -26.87 -26.42
CA LEU A 70 -10.30 -25.76 -26.77
C LEU A 70 -10.15 -25.65 -28.30
N ARG A 71 -10.82 -24.66 -28.89
CA ARG A 71 -10.69 -24.36 -30.32
C ARG A 71 -9.78 -23.16 -30.55
N ILE A 72 -8.74 -23.34 -31.37
CA ILE A 72 -7.69 -22.35 -31.63
C ILE A 72 -8.25 -21.01 -32.16
N TYR A 73 -9.34 -21.03 -32.95
CA TYR A 73 -9.90 -19.79 -33.48
C TYR A 73 -10.43 -18.83 -32.40
N LEU A 74 -10.79 -19.31 -31.20
CA LEU A 74 -11.21 -18.45 -30.09
C LEU A 74 -10.01 -17.71 -29.50
N PHE A 75 -8.86 -18.36 -29.40
CA PHE A 75 -7.61 -17.71 -28.98
C PHE A 75 -7.18 -16.65 -30.00
N VAL A 76 -7.32 -16.96 -31.29
CA VAL A 76 -7.09 -15.97 -32.36
C VAL A 76 -8.07 -14.81 -32.24
N GLY A 77 -9.35 -15.06 -31.99
CA GLY A 77 -10.36 -14.03 -31.75
C GLY A 77 -10.01 -13.14 -30.55
N VAL A 78 -9.66 -13.72 -29.39
CA VAL A 78 -9.21 -12.97 -28.22
C VAL A 78 -7.98 -12.10 -28.56
N GLY A 79 -7.00 -12.65 -29.29
CA GLY A 79 -5.82 -11.90 -29.72
C GLY A 79 -6.15 -10.75 -30.66
N VAL A 80 -7.01 -10.97 -31.65
CA VAL A 80 -7.47 -9.94 -32.60
C VAL A 80 -8.28 -8.86 -31.89
N GLY A 81 -9.15 -9.24 -30.95
CA GLY A 81 -9.93 -8.31 -30.13
C GLY A 81 -9.05 -7.43 -29.24
N ALA A 82 -8.01 -8.02 -28.63
CA ALA A 82 -7.03 -7.27 -27.85
C ALA A 82 -6.23 -6.28 -28.71
N LEU A 83 -5.81 -6.69 -29.92
CA LEU A 83 -5.12 -5.80 -30.87
C LEU A 83 -6.02 -4.65 -31.33
N ALA A 84 -7.28 -4.95 -31.69
CA ALA A 84 -8.26 -3.94 -32.09
C ALA A 84 -8.48 -2.91 -30.98
N TRP A 85 -8.57 -3.35 -29.72
CA TRP A 85 -8.67 -2.47 -28.56
C TRP A 85 -7.44 -1.55 -28.42
N HIS A 86 -6.23 -2.13 -28.54
CA HIS A 86 -4.98 -1.38 -28.43
C HIS A 86 -4.88 -0.28 -29.49
N PHE A 87 -5.28 -0.54 -30.74
CA PHE A 87 -5.22 0.46 -31.80
C PHE A 87 -6.26 1.57 -31.67
N SER A 88 -7.49 1.25 -31.27
CA SER A 88 -8.63 2.18 -31.35
C SER A 88 -8.86 2.99 -30.07
N LEU A 89 -8.75 2.37 -28.88
CA LEU A 89 -9.25 2.93 -27.62
C LEU A 89 -8.17 3.30 -26.60
N SER A 90 -6.91 2.90 -26.84
CA SER A 90 -5.80 3.13 -25.90
C SER A 90 -5.67 4.61 -25.48
N ARG A 91 -5.83 5.57 -26.40
CA ARG A 91 -5.66 6.99 -26.08
C ARG A 91 -6.73 7.54 -25.13
N PHE A 92 -8.01 7.25 -25.42
CA PHE A 92 -9.12 7.73 -24.60
C PHE A 92 -9.11 7.08 -23.21
N PHE A 93 -8.83 5.78 -23.15
CA PHE A 93 -8.75 5.05 -21.89
C PHE A 93 -7.62 5.57 -21.00
N VAL A 94 -6.44 5.80 -21.57
CA VAL A 94 -5.30 6.36 -20.84
C VAL A 94 -5.66 7.73 -20.25
N GLU A 95 -6.35 8.58 -21.00
CA GLU A 95 -6.68 9.93 -20.55
C GLU A 95 -7.74 9.95 -19.43
N VAL A 96 -8.79 9.15 -19.56
CA VAL A 96 -9.81 8.96 -18.50
C VAL A 96 -9.17 8.38 -17.24
N LEU A 97 -8.32 7.37 -17.37
CA LEU A 97 -7.66 6.78 -16.21
C LEU A 97 -6.68 7.74 -15.54
N VAL A 98 -5.89 8.50 -16.30
CA VAL A 98 -4.99 9.51 -15.72
C VAL A 98 -5.78 10.57 -14.93
N LYS A 99 -7.00 10.92 -15.35
CA LYS A 99 -7.90 11.80 -14.57
C LYS A 99 -8.34 11.14 -13.25
N ILE A 100 -8.80 9.89 -13.30
CA ILE A 100 -9.21 9.12 -12.10
C ILE A 100 -8.05 9.01 -11.11
N LEU A 101 -6.85 8.77 -11.62
CA LEU A 101 -5.68 8.59 -10.77
C LEU A 101 -5.18 9.88 -10.12
N ARG A 102 -5.28 11.02 -10.83
CA ARG A 102 -5.05 12.33 -10.20
C ARG A 102 -6.01 12.54 -9.03
N LYS A 103 -7.29 12.20 -9.21
CA LYS A 103 -8.28 12.25 -8.12
C LYS A 103 -7.90 11.36 -6.94
N ILE A 104 -7.46 10.12 -7.19
CA ILE A 104 -7.02 9.20 -6.12
C ILE A 104 -5.82 9.78 -5.36
N LYS A 105 -4.80 10.31 -6.06
CA LYS A 105 -3.65 10.94 -5.41
C LYS A 105 -4.03 12.15 -4.54
N GLU A 106 -4.96 12.99 -5.00
CA GLU A 106 -5.46 14.11 -4.21
C GLU A 106 -6.15 13.61 -2.92
N ILE A 107 -7.00 12.60 -3.03
CA ILE A 107 -7.73 12.03 -1.90
C ILE A 107 -6.77 11.40 -0.89
N LEU A 108 -5.76 10.63 -1.35
CA LEU A 108 -4.76 9.97 -0.50
C LEU A 108 -3.73 10.94 0.10
N GLY A 109 -3.42 12.05 -0.57
CA GLY A 109 -2.47 13.05 -0.07
C GLY A 109 -2.96 13.77 1.20
N ILE A 110 -4.28 13.93 1.36
CA ILE A 110 -4.91 14.58 2.51
C ILE A 110 -4.67 13.81 3.84
N PRO A 111 -4.97 12.49 3.95
CA PRO A 111 -4.74 11.74 5.17
C PRO A 111 -3.25 11.60 5.51
N ILE A 112 -2.38 11.43 4.51
CA ILE A 112 -0.92 11.33 4.74
C ILE A 112 -0.38 12.62 5.38
N ARG A 113 -0.76 13.80 4.86
CA ARG A 113 -0.32 15.08 5.44
C ARG A 113 -0.79 15.25 6.88
N LYS A 114 -2.05 14.88 7.17
CA LYS A 114 -2.60 14.91 8.54
C LYS A 114 -1.85 13.94 9.47
N ALA A 115 -1.57 12.72 9.01
CA ALA A 115 -0.84 11.72 9.77
C ALA A 115 0.60 12.17 10.10
N VAL A 116 1.31 12.77 9.15
CA VAL A 116 2.68 13.30 9.38
C VAL A 116 2.66 14.44 10.40
N ILE A 117 1.66 15.34 10.34
CA ILE A 117 1.51 16.41 11.33
C ILE A 117 1.23 15.82 12.72
N LEU A 118 0.38 14.79 12.80
CA LEU A 118 0.08 14.11 14.05
C LEU A 118 1.32 13.40 14.63
N ALA A 119 2.09 12.71 13.80
CA ALA A 119 3.35 12.07 14.19
C ALA A 119 4.38 13.08 14.70
N LYS A 120 4.51 14.24 14.04
CA LYS A 120 5.35 15.35 14.52
C LYS A 120 4.88 15.89 15.87
N ARG A 121 3.56 16.06 16.06
CA ARG A 121 2.99 16.47 17.37
C ARG A 121 3.28 15.45 18.46
N LEU A 122 3.12 14.16 18.19
CA LEU A 122 3.43 13.09 19.14
C LEU A 122 4.91 13.11 19.52
N LYS A 123 5.82 13.23 18.54
CA LYS A 123 7.26 13.33 18.78
C LYS A 123 7.61 14.54 19.66
N PHE A 124 6.98 15.69 19.42
CA PHE A 124 7.15 16.90 20.24
C PHE A 124 6.70 16.68 21.70
N TRP A 125 5.55 16.04 21.91
CA TRP A 125 5.05 15.70 23.25
C TRP A 125 5.97 14.73 23.99
N ILE A 126 6.48 13.69 23.31
CA ILE A 126 7.44 12.74 23.88
C ILE A 126 8.73 13.47 24.31
N SER A 127 9.25 14.36 23.47
CA SER A 127 10.42 15.18 23.80
C SER A 127 10.20 16.08 25.02
N ARG A 128 9.02 16.70 25.15
CA ARG A 128 8.64 17.49 26.34
C ARG A 128 8.55 16.65 27.61
N CYS A 129 7.95 15.46 27.55
CA CYS A 129 7.87 14.55 28.70
C CYS A 129 9.25 14.08 29.15
N ARG A 130 10.17 13.79 28.22
CA ARG A 130 11.56 13.43 28.56
C ARG A 130 12.30 14.53 29.32
N ILE A 131 12.16 15.79 28.89
CA ILE A 131 12.80 16.94 29.55
C ILE A 131 12.28 17.10 30.99
N SER A 132 10.96 16.98 31.16
CA SER A 132 10.32 17.05 32.48
C SER A 132 10.79 15.94 33.43
N LEU A 133 10.89 14.71 32.95
CA LEU A 133 11.38 13.57 33.74
C LEU A 133 12.87 13.71 34.09
N TYR A 134 13.71 14.19 33.16
CA TYR A 134 15.14 14.43 33.42
C TYR A 134 15.34 15.51 34.49
N ALA A 135 14.58 16.59 34.45
CA ALA A 135 14.62 17.65 35.46
C ALA A 135 14.22 17.14 36.85
N LYS A 136 13.18 16.29 36.92
CA LYS A 136 12.73 15.66 38.18
C LYS A 136 13.80 14.73 38.74
N TYR A 137 14.41 13.90 37.90
CA TYR A 137 15.50 13.00 38.27
C TYR A 137 16.74 13.73 38.79
N CYS A 138 17.15 14.82 38.15
CA CYS A 138 18.26 15.66 38.64
C CYS A 138 17.97 16.30 40.00
N LYS A 139 16.73 16.72 40.25
CA LYS A 139 16.31 17.32 41.53
C LYS A 139 16.35 16.29 42.67
N ASP A 140 15.83 15.10 42.43
CA ASP A 140 15.81 14.02 43.42
C ASP A 140 17.24 13.57 43.77
N ARG A 141 18.12 13.40 42.78
CA ARG A 141 19.55 13.08 43.00
C ARG A 141 20.28 14.16 43.79
N GLY A 142 20.01 15.44 43.52
CA GLY A 142 20.60 16.55 44.26
C GLY A 142 20.17 16.57 45.74
N ALA A 143 18.89 16.29 46.01
CA ALA A 143 18.35 16.21 47.36
C ALA A 143 18.97 15.05 48.17
N GLU A 144 19.09 13.86 47.55
CA GLU A 144 19.69 12.68 48.17
C GLU A 144 21.16 12.93 48.56
N TYR A 145 21.93 13.57 47.67
CA TYR A 145 23.33 13.91 47.94
C TYR A 145 23.46 14.93 49.08
N GLY A 146 22.60 15.95 49.12
CA GLY A 146 22.55 16.93 50.20
C GLY A 146 22.22 16.30 51.56
N GLN A 147 21.30 15.34 51.58
CA GLN A 147 20.92 14.63 52.80
C GLN A 147 22.07 13.74 53.31
N LYS A 148 22.72 12.97 52.44
CA LYS A 148 23.93 12.18 52.77
C LYS A 148 25.06 13.06 53.34
N LYS A 149 25.29 14.24 52.76
CA LYS A 149 26.31 15.19 53.23
C LYS A 149 25.99 15.75 54.63
N LYS A 150 24.71 16.05 54.92
CA LYS A 150 24.28 16.49 56.26
C LYS A 150 24.46 15.39 57.32
N ILE A 151 24.12 14.14 56.98
CA ILE A 151 24.30 12.99 57.88
C ILE A 151 25.79 12.78 58.19
N ARG A 152 26.65 12.83 57.17
CA ARG A 152 28.11 12.68 57.36
C ARG A 152 28.69 13.76 58.29
N LYS A 153 28.32 15.03 58.09
CA LYS A 153 28.75 16.13 58.98
C LYS A 153 28.28 15.95 60.43
N ARG A 154 27.04 15.49 60.65
CA ARG A 154 26.51 15.22 61.99
C ARG A 154 27.27 14.07 62.67
N ALA A 155 27.63 13.02 61.93
CA ALA A 155 28.43 11.91 62.44
C ALA A 155 29.86 12.34 62.80
N GLU A 156 30.50 13.15 61.95
CA GLU A 156 31.82 13.74 62.22
C GLU A 156 31.80 14.63 63.47
N HIS A 157 30.77 15.46 63.63
CA HIS A 157 30.63 16.32 64.82
C HIS A 157 30.43 15.48 66.09
N LYS A 158 29.53 14.48 66.08
CA LYS A 158 29.34 13.57 67.23
C LYS A 158 30.62 12.85 67.64
N LYS A 159 31.41 12.37 66.67
CA LYS A 159 32.72 11.73 66.93
C LYS A 159 33.71 12.70 67.59
N LYS A 160 33.71 13.98 67.17
CA LYS A 160 34.55 15.02 67.79
C LYS A 160 34.11 15.37 69.20
N THR A 161 32.81 15.41 69.49
CA THR A 161 32.32 15.67 70.85
C THR A 161 32.60 14.51 71.80
N ALA A 162 32.45 13.26 71.35
CA ALA A 162 32.75 12.08 72.16
C ALA A 162 34.24 12.02 72.56
N LYS A 163 35.17 12.25 71.62
CA LYS A 163 36.62 12.32 71.89
C LYS A 163 37.07 13.45 72.83
N ARG A 164 36.22 14.45 73.10
CA ARG A 164 36.53 15.54 74.05
C ARG A 164 36.00 15.27 75.46
N ALA A 165 35.19 14.23 75.62
CA ALA A 165 34.58 13.86 76.90
C ALA A 165 35.28 12.64 77.55
N GLU A 166 36.13 11.96 76.79
CA GLU A 166 37.15 10.99 77.27
C GLU A 166 38.43 11.73 77.64
#